data_AF-A0A1H8WIP9-F1
#
_entry.id   AF-A0A1H8WIP9-F1
#
_cell.length_a   1.000
_cell.length_b   1.000
_cell.length_c   1.000
_cell.angle_alpha   90.00
_cell.angle_beta   90.00
_cell.angle_gamma   90.00
#
_symmetry.space_group_name_H-M   'P 1'
#
loop_
_entity.id
_entity.type
_entity.pdbx_description
1 polymer ?
#
loop_
_entity_poly.entity_id
_entity_poly.type
_entity_poly.pdbx_seq_one_letter_code
_entity_poly.pdbx_strand_id
1 'polypeptide(L)'
;MAKVDNPRAVAGDNSGTEQAATKFAKDALKALVERIERLEDEKSSIAQDIKDVYAEAKGNGYDVKVLRKLIAMRKRDQNELTEEMTILETYAHALGMGVFG
;
A
#
# COMPACT_ATOMS: atom_id res chain seq x y z
N MET A 1 70.30 33.02 -5.13
CA MET A 1 69.40 32.17 -5.94
C MET A 1 69.33 30.80 -5.29
N ALA A 2 68.25 30.52 -4.55
CA ALA A 2 67.88 29.17 -4.16
C ALA A 2 66.46 28.94 -4.68
N LYS A 3 66.31 27.98 -5.59
CA LYS A 3 65.02 27.65 -6.20
C LYS A 3 64.16 26.93 -5.17
N VAL A 4 62.89 27.35 -5.13
CA VAL A 4 61.80 26.75 -4.38
C VAL A 4 61.46 25.42 -5.06
N ASP A 5 61.77 24.30 -4.41
CA ASP A 5 61.20 23.01 -4.79
C ASP A 5 59.96 22.78 -3.93
N ASN A 6 58.80 23.18 -4.47
CA ASN A 6 57.50 22.87 -3.89
C ASN A 6 57.05 21.50 -4.42
N PRO A 7 56.99 20.44 -3.59
CA PRO A 7 56.53 19.15 -4.04
C PRO A 7 55.04 19.24 -4.35
N ARG A 8 54.72 19.00 -5.63
CA ARG A 8 53.37 18.96 -6.18
C ARG A 8 52.53 18.00 -5.34
N ALA A 9 51.53 18.51 -4.63
CA ALA A 9 50.55 17.70 -3.91
C ALA A 9 49.89 16.73 -4.90
N VAL A 10 50.04 15.42 -4.65
CA VAL A 10 49.36 14.37 -5.40
C VAL A 10 47.88 14.44 -5.04
N ALA A 11 47.08 15.00 -5.94
CA ALA A 11 45.63 14.92 -5.87
C ALA A 11 45.25 13.43 -5.94
N GLY A 12 44.74 12.88 -4.84
CA GLY A 12 44.20 11.53 -4.80
C GLY A 12 43.02 11.41 -5.76
N ASP A 13 43.06 10.40 -6.62
CA ASP A 13 42.07 10.14 -7.65
C ASP A 13 40.76 9.64 -7.02
N ASN A 14 39.91 10.57 -6.60
CA ASN A 14 38.58 10.29 -6.04
C ASN A 14 37.56 9.84 -7.11
N SER A 15 37.94 9.80 -8.39
CA SER A 15 37.02 9.51 -9.50
C SER A 15 36.51 8.07 -9.50
N GLY A 16 37.33 7.11 -9.05
CA GLY A 16 36.96 5.68 -9.03
C GLY A 16 35.95 5.31 -7.93
N THR A 17 36.04 5.95 -6.76
CA THR A 17 35.11 5.71 -5.64
C THR A 17 33.73 6.31 -5.89
N GLU A 18 33.68 7.49 -6.52
CA GLU A 18 32.45 8.19 -6.87
C GLU A 18 31.66 7.49 -7.99
N GLN A 19 32.37 6.93 -8.99
CA GLN A 19 31.76 6.10 -10.04
C GLN A 19 31.20 4.79 -9.48
N ALA A 20 31.93 4.12 -8.58
CA ALA A 20 31.47 2.90 -7.93
C ALA A 20 30.23 3.15 -7.05
N ALA A 21 30.23 4.24 -6.26
CA ALA A 21 29.08 4.64 -5.45
C ALA A 21 27.85 4.98 -6.31
N THR A 22 28.05 5.69 -7.42
CA THR A 22 26.98 6.00 -8.38
C THR A 22 26.41 4.74 -9.02
N LYS A 23 27.25 3.77 -9.39
CA LYS A 23 26.80 2.49 -9.92
C LYS A 23 26.00 1.70 -8.88
N PHE A 24 26.47 1.63 -7.64
CA PHE A 24 25.72 1.00 -6.54
C PHE A 24 24.35 1.64 -6.32
N ALA A 25 24.28 2.98 -6.31
CA ALA A 25 23.02 3.71 -6.16
C ALA A 25 22.03 3.42 -7.31
N LYS A 26 22.53 3.30 -8.55
CA LYS A 26 21.71 2.91 -9.71
C LYS A 26 21.20 1.47 -9.59
N ASP A 27 22.05 0.54 -9.20
CA ASP A 27 21.69 -0.89 -9.05
C ASP A 27 20.64 -1.05 -7.92
N ALA A 28 20.77 -0.32 -6.82
CA ALA A 28 19.79 -0.31 -5.72
C ALA A 28 18.44 0.29 -6.13
N LEU A 29 18.44 1.42 -6.87
CA LEU A 29 17.22 2.02 -7.40
C LEU A 29 16.49 1.06 -8.34
N LYS A 30 17.23 0.39 -9.24
CA LYS A 30 16.66 -0.59 -10.17
C LYS A 30 15.99 -1.75 -9.43
N ALA A 31 16.63 -2.29 -8.40
CA ALA A 31 16.06 -3.36 -7.59
C ALA A 31 14.77 -2.95 -6.85
N LEU A 32 14.68 -1.70 -6.37
CA LEU A 32 13.46 -1.17 -5.76
C LEU A 32 12.33 -1.05 -6.78
N VAL A 33 12.61 -0.48 -7.97
CA VAL A 33 11.63 -0.33 -9.05
C VAL A 33 11.07 -1.69 -9.47
N GLU A 34 11.94 -2.66 -9.79
CA GLU A 34 11.53 -4.00 -10.22
C GLU A 34 10.68 -4.72 -9.15
N ARG A 35 10.98 -4.50 -7.86
CA ARG A 35 10.15 -5.05 -6.77
C ARG A 35 8.78 -4.38 -6.70
N ILE A 36 8.70 -3.06 -6.88
CA ILE A 36 7.44 -2.32 -6.86
C ILE A 36 6.57 -2.72 -8.05
N GLU A 37 7.14 -2.81 -9.26
CA GLU A 37 6.41 -3.21 -10.47
C GLU A 37 5.77 -4.59 -10.29
N ARG A 38 6.53 -5.57 -9.78
CA ARG A 38 5.98 -6.90 -9.47
C ARG A 38 4.83 -6.85 -8.46
N LEU A 39 4.96 -6.04 -7.41
CA LEU A 39 3.90 -5.90 -6.40
C LEU A 39 2.66 -5.19 -6.96
N GLU A 40 2.81 -4.24 -7.87
CA GLU A 40 1.67 -3.60 -8.55
C GLU A 40 0.98 -4.58 -9.51
N ASP A 41 1.73 -5.43 -10.21
CA ASP A 41 1.16 -6.50 -11.05
C ASP A 41 0.38 -7.52 -10.20
N GLU A 42 0.96 -7.99 -9.09
CA GLU A 42 0.29 -8.89 -8.14
C GLU A 42 -1.00 -8.26 -7.57
N LYS A 43 -0.92 -6.98 -7.16
CA LYS A 43 -2.07 -6.22 -6.68
C LYS A 43 -3.16 -6.05 -7.74
N SER A 44 -2.77 -5.83 -9.00
CA SER A 44 -3.69 -5.76 -10.14
C SER A 44 -4.41 -7.08 -10.35
N SER A 45 -3.67 -8.19 -10.32
CA SER A 45 -4.24 -9.54 -10.47
C SER A 45 -5.23 -9.86 -9.35
N ILE A 46 -4.86 -9.60 -8.09
CA ILE A 46 -5.75 -9.76 -6.93
C ILE A 46 -7.00 -8.87 -7.05
N ALA A 47 -6.84 -7.64 -7.51
CA ALA A 47 -7.95 -6.73 -7.70
C ALA A 47 -8.92 -7.25 -8.78
N GLN A 48 -8.43 -7.94 -9.80
CA GLN A 48 -9.25 -8.58 -10.82
C GLN A 48 -10.00 -9.78 -10.24
N ASP A 49 -9.32 -10.66 -9.50
CA ASP A 49 -9.96 -11.80 -8.82
C ASP A 49 -11.10 -11.35 -7.90
N ILE A 50 -10.89 -10.27 -7.13
CA ILE A 50 -11.92 -9.68 -6.27
C ILE A 50 -13.13 -9.20 -7.09
N LYS A 51 -12.91 -8.59 -8.26
CA LYS A 51 -14.02 -8.15 -9.13
C LYS A 51 -14.80 -9.33 -9.66
N ASP A 52 -14.13 -10.42 -10.03
CA ASP A 52 -14.77 -11.61 -10.57
C ASP A 52 -15.63 -12.28 -9.50
N VAL A 53 -15.17 -12.35 -8.24
CA VAL A 53 -15.99 -12.82 -7.10
C VAL A 53 -17.22 -11.95 -6.88
N TYR A 54 -17.10 -10.62 -6.97
CA TYR A 54 -18.29 -9.75 -6.88
C TYR A 54 -19.24 -9.94 -8.07
N ALA A 55 -18.72 -10.22 -9.26
CA ALA A 55 -19.54 -10.49 -10.43
C ALA A 55 -20.29 -11.82 -10.29
N GLU A 56 -19.63 -12.86 -9.79
CA GLU A 56 -20.25 -14.15 -9.44
C GLU A 56 -21.36 -13.96 -8.40
N ALA A 57 -21.08 -13.24 -7.31
CA ALA A 57 -22.08 -12.95 -6.28
C ALA A 57 -23.31 -12.22 -6.87
N LYS A 58 -23.10 -11.28 -7.79
CA LYS A 58 -24.19 -10.61 -8.51
C LYS A 58 -24.99 -11.59 -9.37
N GLY A 59 -24.32 -12.49 -10.09
CA GLY A 59 -24.96 -13.55 -10.90
C GLY A 59 -25.80 -14.50 -10.06
N ASN A 60 -25.36 -14.77 -8.82
CA ASN A 60 -26.06 -15.58 -7.84
C ASN A 60 -27.16 -14.83 -7.06
N GLY A 61 -27.42 -13.55 -7.39
CA GLY A 61 -28.51 -12.76 -6.83
C GLY A 61 -28.20 -11.97 -5.55
N TYR A 62 -26.93 -11.90 -5.13
CA TYR A 62 -26.53 -11.09 -3.96
C TYR A 62 -26.42 -9.60 -4.31
N ASP A 63 -26.77 -8.71 -3.37
CA ASP A 63 -26.50 -7.28 -3.48
C ASP A 63 -25.03 -6.98 -3.18
N VAL A 64 -24.27 -6.71 -4.24
CA VAL A 64 -22.84 -6.37 -4.18
C VAL A 64 -22.56 -5.12 -3.33
N LYS A 65 -23.47 -4.13 -3.28
CA LYS A 65 -23.29 -2.94 -2.43
C LYS A 65 -23.35 -3.31 -0.95
N VAL A 66 -24.27 -4.20 -0.58
CA VAL A 66 -24.38 -4.71 0.79
C VAL A 66 -23.15 -5.54 1.15
N LEU A 67 -22.68 -6.42 0.26
CA LEU A 67 -21.46 -7.21 0.49
C LEU A 67 -20.22 -6.32 0.74
N ARG A 68 -20.05 -5.25 -0.06
CA ARG A 68 -18.96 -4.29 0.14
C ARG A 68 -19.03 -3.61 1.50
N LYS A 69 -20.23 -3.21 1.95
CA LYS A 69 -20.43 -2.64 3.30
C LYS A 69 -20.07 -3.65 4.38
N LEU A 70 -20.54 -4.89 4.24
CA LEU A 70 -20.28 -5.97 5.20
C LEU A 70 -18.78 -6.28 5.32
N ILE A 71 -18.06 -6.35 4.20
CA ILE A 71 -16.60 -6.54 4.21
C ILE A 71 -15.89 -5.35 4.88
N ALA A 72 -16.33 -4.12 4.64
CA ALA A 72 -15.76 -2.94 5.30
C ALA A 72 -16.01 -2.96 6.81
N MET A 73 -17.22 -3.31 7.26
CA MET A 73 -17.55 -3.47 8.68
C MET A 73 -16.68 -4.55 9.35
N ARG A 74 -16.43 -5.68 8.67
CA ARG A 74 -15.58 -6.77 9.17
C ARG A 74 -14.11 -6.40 9.33
N LYS A 75 -13.65 -5.30 8.73
CA LYS A 75 -12.27 -4.80 8.89
C LYS A 75 -12.11 -3.87 10.10
N ARG A 76 -13.21 -3.37 10.67
CA ARG A 76 -13.19 -2.51 11.85
C ARG A 76 -13.01 -3.36 13.11
N ASP A 77 -12.62 -2.71 14.21
CA ASP A 77 -12.63 -3.34 15.52
C ASP A 77 -14.05 -3.83 15.85
N GLN A 78 -14.16 -5.06 16.32
CA GLN A 78 -15.46 -5.71 16.51
C GLN A 78 -16.20 -5.17 17.74
N ASN A 79 -15.47 -4.70 18.77
CA ASN A 79 -16.09 -4.12 19.95
C ASN A 79 -16.65 -2.74 19.62
N GLU A 80 -15.87 -1.90 18.92
CA GLU A 80 -16.33 -0.59 18.44
C GLU A 80 -17.57 -0.73 17.53
N LEU A 81 -17.54 -1.69 16.60
CA LEU A 81 -18.68 -1.95 15.70
C LEU A 81 -19.92 -2.38 16.50
N THR A 82 -19.75 -3.24 17.50
CA THR A 82 -20.86 -3.75 18.32
C THR A 82 -21.48 -2.64 19.16
N GLU A 83 -20.66 -1.78 19.77
CA GLU A 83 -21.13 -0.61 20.53
C GLU A 83 -21.91 0.35 19.62
N GLU A 84 -21.35 0.69 18.46
CA GLU A 84 -21.99 1.56 17.45
C GLU A 84 -23.35 1.01 17.01
N MET A 85 -23.42 -0.30 16.71
CA MET A 85 -24.66 -0.96 16.29
C MET A 85 -25.71 -1.03 17.40
N THR A 86 -25.28 -1.22 18.66
CA THR A 86 -26.19 -1.25 19.82
C THR A 86 -26.85 0.11 20.04
N ILE A 87 -26.08 1.19 19.91
CA ILE A 87 -26.58 2.56 20.02
C ILE A 87 -27.51 2.87 18.84
N LEU A 88 -27.10 2.53 17.63
CA LEU A 88 -27.90 2.73 16.43
C LEU A 88 -29.26 2.03 16.53
N GLU A 89 -29.27 0.78 16.99
CA GLU A 89 -30.52 0.02 17.15
C GLU A 89 -31.44 0.63 18.21
N THR A 90 -30.87 1.10 19.32
CA THR A 90 -31.63 1.81 20.36
C THR A 90 -32.35 3.04 19.78
N TYR A 91 -31.67 3.82 18.94
CA TYR A 91 -32.27 4.98 18.30
C TYR A 91 -33.23 4.62 17.16
N ALA A 92 -32.92 3.61 16.35
CA ALA A 92 -33.83 3.14 15.30
C ALA A 92 -35.15 2.65 15.90
N HIS A 93 -35.09 1.87 16.98
CA HIS A 93 -36.28 1.42 17.70
C HIS A 93 -37.09 2.60 18.26
N ALA A 94 -36.44 3.59 18.88
CA ALA A 94 -37.11 4.79 19.39
C ALA A 94 -37.82 5.61 18.28
N LEU A 95 -37.31 5.53 17.04
CA LEU A 95 -37.89 6.18 15.86
C LEU A 95 -38.90 5.30 15.10
N GLY A 96 -39.22 4.10 15.60
CA GLY A 96 -40.12 3.16 14.93
C GLY A 96 -39.53 2.54 13.65
N MET A 97 -38.21 2.61 13.47
CA MET A 97 -37.48 2.09 12.32
C MET A 97 -36.88 0.71 12.58
N GLY A 98 -37.43 -0.12 13.47
CA GLY A 98 -36.83 -1.42 13.83
C GLY A 98 -36.45 -2.25 12.60
N VAL A 99 -35.14 -2.40 12.36
CA VAL A 99 -34.59 -3.08 11.16
C VAL A 99 -34.12 -4.49 11.47
N PHE A 100 -33.94 -4.82 12.75
CA PHE A 100 -33.46 -6.12 13.22
C PHE A 100 -34.50 -6.72 14.19
N GLY A 101 -35.53 -7.35 13.63
CA GLY A 101 -36.59 -8.06 14.35
C GLY A 101 -36.61 -9.54 14.03
#